data_AF-A0A0M8VAD3-F1
#
_entry.id   AF-A0A0M8VAD3-F1
#
_cell.length_a   1.000
_cell.length_b   1.000
_cell.length_c   1.000
_cell.angle_alpha   90.00
_cell.angle_beta   90.00
_cell.angle_gamma   90.00
#
_symmetry.space_group_name_H-M   'P 1'
#
loop_
_entity.id
_entity.type
_entity.pdbx_description
1 polymer ?
#
loop_
_entity_poly.entity_id
_entity_poly.type
_entity_poly.pdbx_seq_one_letter_code
_entity_poly.pdbx_strand_id
1 'polypeptide(L)'
;MQTFTDFQTTVPYRSEERFVEDVASALSRTKVVRISGVPDELDHGNLYHGLASRLGDFHFKNEDAETASLESDGWLDIRYDPAAIDQSLYRYGNTRMPLHIDGAYTDVDFDIFFFYCVQQAQFGGATVVADGVDVYNYLAAFDPELFHQLLETEVLFEKGEKRRISTILFYEDGVPSFNWSSTRVSAENPPEVVEMARRFADFCEQKIVDGGLAEPVLLKRGEAVFMHNRHVLHGRNSFFGERCLLKGVLRFAPDSVASGSADRIPAESAR
;
A
#
# COMPACT_ATOMS: atom_id res chain seq x y z
N MET A 1 19.19 3.51 9.67
CA MET A 1 17.87 4.00 10.13
C MET A 1 17.33 4.92 9.06
N GLN A 2 16.21 4.55 8.43
CA GLN A 2 15.58 5.39 7.42
C GLN A 2 14.86 6.55 8.12
N THR A 3 15.12 7.79 7.69
CA THR A 3 14.45 8.97 8.23
C THR A 3 13.77 9.67 7.09
N PHE A 4 12.44 9.63 7.07
CA PHE A 4 11.64 10.34 6.08
C PHE A 4 11.66 11.84 6.38
N THR A 5 12.03 12.65 5.38
CA THR A 5 11.98 14.11 5.45
C THR A 5 10.67 14.67 4.91
N ASP A 6 10.01 13.90 4.04
CA ASP A 6 8.82 14.35 3.32
C ASP A 6 7.71 13.28 3.39
N PHE A 7 6.45 13.71 3.45
CA PHE A 7 5.31 12.80 3.33
C PHE A 7 5.11 12.35 1.88
N GLN A 8 5.01 13.29 0.94
CA GLN A 8 4.74 13.01 -0.47
C GLN A 8 5.65 13.79 -1.42
N THR A 9 6.00 13.16 -2.55
CA THR A 9 6.74 13.80 -3.64
C THR A 9 6.29 13.27 -5.00
N THR A 10 6.70 13.94 -6.08
CA THR A 10 6.43 13.50 -7.45
C THR A 10 7.72 13.46 -8.26
N VAL A 11 7.99 12.31 -8.87
CA VAL A 11 9.10 12.07 -9.79
C VAL A 11 8.55 12.03 -11.21
N PRO A 12 8.81 13.05 -12.05
CA PRO A 12 8.40 12.99 -13.45
C PRO A 12 9.29 12.01 -14.22
N TYR A 13 8.69 11.19 -15.07
CA TYR A 13 9.43 10.37 -16.02
C TYR A 13 10.14 11.27 -17.04
N ARG A 14 11.44 11.02 -17.25
CA ARG A 14 12.28 11.78 -18.19
C ARG A 14 13.00 10.88 -19.18
N SER A 15 13.77 9.92 -18.66
CA SER A 15 14.48 8.89 -19.42
C SER A 15 14.78 7.70 -18.53
N GLU A 16 14.94 6.50 -19.10
CA GLU A 16 15.20 5.27 -18.33
C GLU A 16 16.48 5.32 -17.49
N GLU A 17 17.52 6.00 -17.97
CA GLU A 17 18.84 6.05 -17.31
C GLU A 17 18.78 6.70 -15.93
N ARG A 18 18.08 7.84 -15.79
CA ARG A 18 17.99 8.57 -14.51
C ARG A 18 16.78 8.17 -13.68
N PHE A 19 15.79 7.53 -14.30
CA PHE A 19 14.52 7.27 -13.65
C PHE A 19 14.63 6.38 -12.42
N VAL A 20 15.48 5.35 -12.44
CA VAL A 20 15.69 4.49 -11.26
C VAL A 20 16.35 5.25 -10.13
N GLU A 21 17.40 6.01 -10.43
CA GLU A 21 18.14 6.79 -9.44
C GLU A 21 17.25 7.86 -8.80
N ASP A 22 16.45 8.55 -9.61
CA ASP A 22 15.50 9.56 -9.16
C ASP A 22 14.41 8.96 -8.25
N VAL A 23 13.86 7.80 -8.63
CA VAL A 23 12.85 7.09 -7.82
C VAL A 23 13.46 6.53 -6.54
N ALA A 24 14.63 5.90 -6.61
CA ALA A 24 15.34 5.38 -5.43
C ALA A 24 15.65 6.50 -4.43
N SER A 25 16.21 7.60 -4.92
CA SER A 25 16.51 8.79 -4.11
C SER A 25 15.25 9.36 -3.44
N ALA A 26 14.12 9.38 -4.16
CA ALA A 26 12.84 9.81 -3.60
C ALA A 26 12.33 8.84 -2.52
N LEU A 27 12.35 7.54 -2.79
CA LEU A 27 11.90 6.50 -1.86
C LEU A 27 12.75 6.44 -0.58
N SER A 28 14.03 6.81 -0.64
CA SER A 28 14.89 6.88 0.55
C SER A 28 14.47 7.96 1.56
N ARG A 29 13.81 9.03 1.12
CA ARG A 29 13.49 10.19 1.96
C ARG A 29 11.99 10.51 2.08
N THR A 30 11.16 9.92 1.23
CA THR A 30 9.74 10.24 1.14
C THR A 30 8.87 8.99 1.30
N LYS A 31 7.77 9.11 2.06
CA LYS A 31 6.85 7.99 2.33
C LYS A 31 5.98 7.61 1.14
N VAL A 32 5.54 8.61 0.35
CA VAL A 32 4.68 8.47 -0.83
C VAL A 32 5.37 9.08 -2.05
N VAL A 33 5.71 8.27 -3.05
CA VAL A 33 6.36 8.73 -4.28
C VAL A 33 5.42 8.48 -5.46
N ARG A 34 4.88 9.55 -6.03
CA ARG A 34 4.13 9.49 -7.28
C ARG A 34 5.07 9.58 -8.47
N ILE A 35 4.84 8.76 -9.48
CA ILE A 35 5.48 8.85 -10.79
C ILE A 35 4.49 9.48 -11.76
N SER A 36 4.93 10.49 -12.51
CA SER A 36 4.06 11.23 -13.44
C SER A 36 4.67 11.39 -14.83
N GLY A 37 3.82 11.70 -15.82
CA GLY A 37 4.29 12.02 -17.17
C GLY A 37 4.90 10.84 -17.92
N VAL A 38 4.49 9.60 -17.59
CA VAL A 38 4.91 8.40 -18.33
C VAL A 38 4.22 8.39 -19.69
N PRO A 39 4.96 8.30 -20.81
CA PRO A 39 4.36 8.26 -22.14
C PRO A 39 3.45 7.03 -22.36
N ASP A 40 2.36 7.21 -23.10
CA ASP A 40 1.36 6.16 -23.34
C ASP A 40 1.88 5.03 -24.24
N GLU A 41 2.88 5.33 -25.07
CA GLU A 41 3.51 4.40 -26.01
C GLU A 41 4.46 3.39 -25.35
N LEU A 42 4.85 3.62 -24.10
CA LEU A 42 5.70 2.68 -23.37
C LEU A 42 4.91 1.46 -22.90
N ASP A 43 5.59 0.31 -22.85
CA ASP A 43 5.08 -0.84 -22.13
C ASP A 43 5.23 -0.58 -20.62
N HIS A 44 4.15 -0.08 -20.00
CA HIS A 44 4.13 0.23 -18.57
C HIS A 44 4.41 -0.99 -17.70
N GLY A 45 3.98 -2.19 -18.10
CA GLY A 45 4.23 -3.42 -17.36
C GLY A 45 5.72 -3.73 -17.30
N ASN A 46 6.39 -3.73 -18.46
CA ASN A 46 7.84 -3.94 -18.53
C ASN A 46 8.62 -2.81 -17.84
N LEU A 47 8.18 -1.56 -17.98
CA LEU A 47 8.80 -0.41 -17.30
C LEU A 47 8.77 -0.58 -15.77
N TYR A 48 7.62 -0.88 -15.19
CA TYR A 48 7.47 -0.98 -13.74
C TYR A 48 8.05 -2.27 -13.17
N HIS A 49 8.02 -3.36 -13.93
CA HIS A 49 8.77 -4.57 -13.58
C HIS A 49 10.27 -4.27 -13.51
N GLY A 50 10.85 -3.70 -14.58
CA GLY A 50 12.27 -3.37 -14.63
C GLY A 50 12.69 -2.28 -13.63
N LEU A 51 11.80 -1.36 -13.27
CA LEU A 51 12.02 -0.42 -12.17
C LEU A 51 12.07 -1.16 -10.83
N ALA A 52 11.04 -1.96 -10.50
CA ALA A 52 10.94 -2.64 -9.22
C ALA A 52 12.10 -3.62 -8.99
N SER A 53 12.48 -4.40 -10.02
CA SER A 53 13.64 -5.30 -9.96
C SER A 53 14.98 -4.60 -9.71
N ARG A 54 15.09 -3.32 -10.07
CA ARG A 54 16.30 -2.51 -9.81
C ARG A 54 16.26 -1.81 -8.45
N LEU A 55 15.08 -1.55 -7.90
CA LEU A 55 14.91 -0.90 -6.59
C LEU A 55 15.10 -1.86 -5.42
N GLY A 56 14.98 -3.17 -5.62
CA GLY A 56 15.21 -4.18 -4.59
C GLY A 56 14.61 -5.55 -4.91
N ASP A 57 14.32 -6.32 -3.87
CA ASP A 57 13.75 -7.67 -4.02
C ASP A 57 12.25 -7.56 -4.30
N PHE A 58 11.86 -7.81 -5.54
CA PHE A 58 10.49 -7.69 -6.01
C PHE A 58 9.77 -9.04 -6.00
N HIS A 59 8.55 -9.09 -5.46
CA HIS A 59 7.72 -10.30 -5.45
C HIS A 59 6.54 -10.19 -6.43
N PHE A 60 6.52 -11.08 -7.43
CA PHE A 60 5.55 -11.07 -8.52
C PHE A 60 4.52 -12.20 -8.40
N LYS A 61 3.67 -12.12 -7.39
CA LYS A 61 2.66 -13.14 -7.14
C LYS A 61 1.25 -12.55 -7.24
N ASN A 62 0.45 -13.12 -8.13
CA ASN A 62 -0.98 -12.86 -8.20
C ASN A 62 -1.64 -13.53 -6.99
N GLU A 63 -2.06 -12.73 -6.03
CA GLU A 63 -2.73 -13.22 -4.82
C GLU A 63 -4.13 -13.73 -5.18
N ASP A 64 -4.46 -14.95 -4.77
CA ASP A 64 -5.82 -15.46 -4.83
C ASP A 64 -6.73 -14.63 -3.90
N ALA A 65 -7.85 -14.16 -4.46
CA ALA A 65 -8.73 -13.21 -3.82
C ALA A 65 -9.37 -13.76 -2.53
N GLU A 66 -9.65 -15.06 -2.50
CA GLU A 66 -10.37 -15.74 -1.41
C GLU A 66 -9.38 -16.31 -0.38
N THR A 67 -8.38 -17.05 -0.85
CA THR A 67 -7.48 -17.86 -0.02
C THR A 67 -6.21 -17.14 0.41
N ALA A 68 -5.89 -15.99 -0.20
CA ALA A 68 -4.61 -15.30 -0.04
C ALA A 68 -3.36 -16.08 -0.51
N SER A 69 -3.55 -17.13 -1.31
CA SER A 69 -2.46 -17.92 -1.91
C SER A 69 -1.63 -17.06 -2.87
N LEU A 70 -0.31 -17.31 -2.94
CA LEU A 70 0.65 -16.57 -3.78
C LEU A 70 1.33 -17.50 -4.81
N GLU A 71 0.68 -18.59 -5.20
CA GLU A 71 1.29 -19.61 -6.07
C GLU A 71 1.35 -19.19 -7.56
N SER A 72 0.46 -18.29 -8.00
CA SER A 72 0.44 -17.81 -9.39
C SER A 72 1.43 -16.67 -9.60
N ASP A 73 2.31 -16.80 -10.58
CA ASP A 73 3.09 -15.66 -11.07
C ASP A 73 2.17 -14.66 -11.80
N GLY A 74 2.49 -13.37 -11.72
CA GLY A 74 1.74 -12.33 -12.42
C GLY A 74 1.54 -11.05 -11.59
N TRP A 75 1.11 -9.99 -12.27
CA TRP A 75 0.61 -8.80 -11.60
C TRP A 75 -0.64 -9.14 -10.78
N LEU A 76 -0.72 -8.60 -9.57
CA LEU A 76 -1.99 -8.54 -8.86
C LEU A 76 -2.81 -7.37 -9.42
N ASP A 77 -3.89 -7.66 -10.13
CA ASP A 77 -4.76 -6.63 -10.67
C ASP A 77 -5.90 -6.25 -9.70
N ILE A 78 -6.09 -4.96 -9.54
CA ILE A 78 -7.16 -4.35 -8.74
C ILE A 78 -8.05 -3.60 -9.71
N ARG A 79 -9.03 -4.34 -10.24
CA ARG A 79 -9.93 -3.86 -11.29
C ARG A 79 -11.37 -3.91 -10.85
N TYR A 80 -12.22 -3.03 -11.38
CA TYR A 80 -13.66 -3.22 -11.21
C TYR A 80 -14.12 -4.47 -11.97
N ASP A 81 -14.80 -5.38 -11.29
CA ASP A 81 -15.40 -6.56 -11.91
C ASP A 81 -16.66 -6.95 -11.13
N PRO A 82 -17.86 -6.49 -11.56
CA PRO A 82 -19.10 -6.74 -10.84
C PRO A 82 -19.44 -8.22 -10.70
N ALA A 83 -18.95 -9.08 -11.60
CA ALA A 83 -19.19 -10.51 -11.54
C ALA A 83 -18.29 -11.23 -10.51
N ALA A 84 -17.20 -10.58 -10.08
CA ALA A 84 -16.24 -11.13 -9.11
C ALA A 84 -16.27 -10.42 -7.74
N ILE A 85 -17.16 -9.45 -7.50
CA ILE A 85 -17.24 -8.69 -6.23
C ILE A 85 -17.33 -9.62 -5.01
N ASP A 86 -18.13 -10.69 -5.10
CA ASP A 86 -18.32 -11.63 -3.99
C ASP A 86 -17.04 -12.39 -3.62
N GLN A 87 -16.08 -12.50 -4.54
CA GLN A 87 -14.76 -13.09 -4.28
C GLN A 87 -13.87 -12.12 -3.47
N SER A 88 -13.95 -10.82 -3.77
CA SER A 88 -13.23 -9.78 -3.04
C SER A 88 -13.73 -8.39 -3.37
N LEU A 89 -14.49 -7.79 -2.44
CA LEU A 89 -14.92 -6.39 -2.52
C LEU A 89 -13.72 -5.43 -2.62
N TYR A 90 -12.60 -5.79 -2.00
CA TYR A 90 -11.34 -5.05 -2.04
C TYR A 90 -10.80 -4.97 -3.47
N ARG A 91 -10.71 -6.12 -4.14
CA ARG A 91 -10.09 -6.24 -5.47
C ARG A 91 -11.03 -5.76 -6.56
N TYR A 92 -12.30 -6.15 -6.47
CA TYR A 92 -13.27 -6.07 -7.57
C TYR A 92 -14.40 -5.05 -7.39
N GLY A 93 -14.59 -4.53 -6.18
CA GLY A 93 -15.65 -3.56 -5.87
C GLY A 93 -15.31 -2.12 -6.29
N ASN A 94 -16.35 -1.28 -6.35
CA ASN A 94 -16.25 0.16 -6.62
C ASN A 94 -16.60 1.06 -5.42
N THR A 95 -16.87 0.46 -4.27
CA THR A 95 -17.15 1.19 -3.03
C THR A 95 -15.86 1.77 -2.43
N ARG A 96 -16.03 2.63 -1.42
CA ARG A 96 -14.90 3.15 -0.66
C ARG A 96 -14.15 2.01 0.04
N MET A 97 -12.82 2.06 0.00
CA MET A 97 -11.94 1.19 0.78
C MET A 97 -11.39 1.99 1.96
N PRO A 98 -11.61 1.54 3.22
CA PRO A 98 -11.10 2.22 4.41
C PRO A 98 -9.58 2.32 4.43
N LEU A 99 -9.06 3.17 5.31
CA LEU A 99 -7.62 3.27 5.57
C LEU A 99 -7.06 1.96 6.17
N HIS A 100 -5.98 1.44 5.58
CA HIS A 100 -5.31 0.20 5.96
C HIS A 100 -3.84 0.20 5.50
N ILE A 101 -3.10 -0.82 5.93
CA ILE A 101 -1.87 -1.27 5.27
C ILE A 101 -2.14 -2.61 4.58
N ASP A 102 -1.32 -2.95 3.60
CA ASP A 102 -1.38 -4.26 2.99
C ASP A 102 -0.65 -5.30 3.85
N GLY A 103 -1.15 -6.54 3.84
CA GLY A 103 -0.47 -7.66 4.50
C GLY A 103 -0.60 -7.71 6.02
N ALA A 104 -1.56 -7.01 6.65
CA ALA A 104 -1.75 -7.02 8.11
C ALA A 104 -1.97 -8.41 8.74
N TYR A 105 -2.35 -9.41 7.95
CA TYR A 105 -2.62 -10.80 8.34
C TYR A 105 -1.50 -11.79 7.99
N THR A 106 -0.37 -11.33 7.46
CA THR A 106 0.70 -12.19 6.96
C THR A 106 2.09 -11.68 7.36
N ASP A 107 3.03 -12.62 7.42
CA ASP A 107 4.45 -12.34 7.67
C ASP A 107 5.26 -12.20 6.37
N VAL A 108 4.58 -12.06 5.22
CA VAL A 108 5.27 -11.72 3.97
C VAL A 108 5.95 -10.37 4.17
N ASP A 109 7.27 -10.39 4.03
CA ASP A 109 8.13 -9.26 4.31
C ASP A 109 8.30 -8.39 3.06
N PHE A 110 7.79 -7.16 3.12
CA PHE A 110 7.97 -6.12 2.11
C PHE A 110 7.83 -4.74 2.75
N ASP A 111 8.64 -3.79 2.26
CA ASP A 111 8.65 -2.42 2.78
C ASP A 111 7.72 -1.52 1.98
N ILE A 112 7.70 -1.75 0.65
CA ILE A 112 7.03 -0.89 -0.30
C ILE A 112 6.01 -1.69 -1.07
N PHE A 113 4.80 -1.15 -1.20
CA PHE A 113 3.87 -1.56 -2.24
C PHE A 113 3.68 -0.40 -3.22
N PHE A 114 3.30 -0.74 -4.44
CA PHE A 114 3.03 0.26 -5.45
C PHE A 114 1.86 -0.16 -6.33
N PHE A 115 1.26 0.85 -6.95
CA PHE A 115 0.29 0.69 -8.02
C PHE A 115 0.77 1.42 -9.25
N TYR A 116 0.49 0.88 -10.44
CA TYR A 116 0.40 1.70 -11.64
C TYR A 116 -0.97 1.59 -12.29
N CYS A 117 -1.38 2.67 -12.94
CA CYS A 117 -2.71 2.81 -13.50
C CYS A 117 -2.77 2.32 -14.95
N VAL A 118 -3.56 1.27 -15.18
CA VAL A 118 -3.89 0.79 -16.53
C VAL A 118 -5.12 1.50 -17.06
N GLN A 119 -6.12 1.67 -16.18
CA GLN A 119 -7.38 2.32 -16.48
C GLN A 119 -7.83 3.17 -15.29
N GLN A 120 -7.95 4.47 -15.50
CA GLN A 120 -8.53 5.38 -14.52
C GLN A 120 -10.06 5.26 -14.53
N ALA A 121 -10.68 5.35 -13.35
CA ALA A 121 -12.13 5.52 -13.23
C ALA A 121 -12.60 6.81 -13.90
N GLN A 122 -13.84 6.81 -14.42
CA GLN A 122 -14.44 8.00 -15.01
C GLN A 122 -14.66 9.10 -13.96
N PHE A 123 -15.12 8.71 -12.76
CA PHE A 123 -15.30 9.60 -11.63
C PHE A 123 -14.87 8.92 -10.33
N GLY A 124 -14.17 9.65 -9.46
CA GLY A 124 -13.71 9.14 -8.17
C GLY A 124 -12.51 8.18 -8.29
N GLY A 125 -12.35 7.28 -7.32
CA GLY A 125 -11.40 6.16 -7.40
C GLY A 125 -9.93 6.52 -7.16
N ALA A 126 -9.67 7.75 -6.70
CA ALA A 126 -8.36 8.15 -6.20
C ALA A 126 -7.96 7.24 -5.04
N THR A 127 -6.69 6.83 -5.04
CA THR A 127 -6.07 6.32 -3.82
C THR A 127 -6.06 7.46 -2.80
N VAL A 128 -6.30 7.16 -1.53
CA VAL A 128 -6.14 8.14 -0.44
C VAL A 128 -5.04 7.68 0.47
N VAL A 129 -4.23 8.60 0.98
CA VAL A 129 -3.08 8.32 1.84
C VAL A 129 -3.12 9.20 3.08
N ALA A 130 -2.65 8.70 4.21
CA ALA A 130 -2.49 9.45 5.44
C ALA A 130 -1.11 9.18 6.04
N ASP A 131 -0.43 10.24 6.50
CA ASP A 131 0.88 10.10 7.14
C ASP A 131 0.72 9.38 8.48
N GLY A 132 1.41 8.26 8.63
CA GLY A 132 1.43 7.50 9.86
C GLY A 132 1.89 8.29 11.09
N VAL A 133 2.85 9.20 10.94
CA VAL A 133 3.35 10.06 12.04
C VAL A 133 2.23 11.00 12.51
N ASP A 134 1.48 11.57 11.58
CA ASP A 134 0.37 12.47 11.92
C ASP A 134 -0.77 11.70 12.59
N VAL A 135 -1.10 10.50 12.10
CA VAL A 135 -2.09 9.62 12.74
C VAL A 135 -1.71 9.32 14.19
N TYR A 136 -0.43 8.99 14.45
CA TYR A 136 0.08 8.79 15.81
C TYR A 136 -0.08 10.05 16.67
N ASN A 137 0.37 11.21 16.16
CA ASN A 137 0.34 12.48 16.88
C ASN A 137 -1.11 12.89 17.24
N TYR A 138 -2.04 12.73 16.30
CA TYR A 138 -3.45 13.04 16.53
C TYR A 138 -4.06 12.08 17.54
N LEU A 139 -3.79 10.78 17.44
CA LEU A 139 -4.37 9.82 18.36
C LEU A 139 -3.85 10.02 19.79
N ALA A 140 -2.54 10.21 19.96
CA ALA A 140 -1.92 10.49 21.25
C ALA A 140 -2.44 11.79 21.89
N ALA A 141 -2.76 12.81 21.09
CA ALA A 141 -3.26 14.09 21.59
C ALA A 141 -4.75 14.07 21.94
N PHE A 142 -5.59 13.35 21.18
CA PHE A 142 -7.05 13.46 21.27
C PHE A 142 -7.74 12.26 21.92
N ASP A 143 -7.14 11.07 21.88
CA ASP A 143 -7.63 9.86 22.56
C ASP A 143 -6.43 9.05 23.12
N PRO A 144 -5.74 9.57 24.16
CA PRO A 144 -4.54 8.95 24.71
C PRO A 144 -4.80 7.55 25.28
N GLU A 145 -6.03 7.29 25.75
CA GLU A 145 -6.43 5.97 26.22
C GLU A 145 -6.46 4.96 25.07
N LEU A 146 -7.13 5.29 23.95
CA LEU A 146 -7.12 4.44 22.77
C LEU A 146 -5.71 4.28 22.22
N PHE A 147 -4.92 5.36 22.17
CA PHE A 147 -3.53 5.31 21.72
C PHE A 147 -2.70 4.28 22.51
N HIS A 148 -2.80 4.28 23.84
CA HIS A 148 -2.11 3.29 24.67
C HIS A 148 -2.65 1.88 24.43
N GLN A 149 -3.96 1.70 24.35
CA GLN A 149 -4.57 0.40 24.07
C GLN A 149 -4.05 -0.19 22.75
N LEU A 150 -3.96 0.62 21.69
CA LEU A 150 -3.48 0.15 20.38
C LEU A 150 -1.98 -0.19 20.33
N LEU A 151 -1.19 0.37 21.25
CA LEU A 151 0.24 0.07 21.41
C LEU A 151 0.51 -1.20 22.21
N GLU A 152 -0.41 -1.58 23.10
CA GLU A 152 -0.19 -2.63 24.10
C GLU A 152 -1.04 -3.87 23.89
N THR A 153 -2.16 -3.75 23.17
CA THR A 153 -3.14 -4.83 23.01
C THR A 153 -2.89 -5.58 21.71
N GLU A 154 -2.59 -6.87 21.83
CA GLU A 154 -2.47 -7.77 20.67
C GLU A 154 -3.83 -8.00 20.00
N VAL A 155 -3.81 -8.00 18.67
CA VAL A 155 -4.98 -8.26 17.81
C VAL A 155 -4.64 -9.39 16.85
N LEU A 156 -5.54 -10.37 16.76
CA LEU A 156 -5.48 -11.40 15.73
C LEU A 156 -6.05 -10.85 14.42
N PHE A 157 -5.23 -10.83 13.38
CA PHE A 157 -5.60 -10.52 12.01
C PHE A 157 -5.62 -11.80 11.15
N GLU A 158 -6.60 -11.95 10.26
CA GLU A 158 -6.71 -13.14 9.41
C GLU A 158 -7.29 -12.87 8.01
N LYS A 159 -6.93 -13.75 7.08
CA LYS A 159 -7.54 -13.90 5.74
C LYS A 159 -7.28 -15.32 5.24
N GLY A 160 -8.36 -16.07 4.96
CA GLY A 160 -8.22 -17.49 4.62
C GLY A 160 -7.52 -18.25 5.74
N GLU A 161 -6.47 -18.99 5.42
CA GLU A 161 -5.66 -19.74 6.39
C GLU A 161 -4.54 -18.90 7.04
N LYS A 162 -4.28 -17.69 6.53
CA LYS A 162 -3.21 -16.82 7.03
C LYS A 162 -3.67 -16.05 8.27
N ARG A 163 -2.82 -16.06 9.29
CA ARG A 163 -3.08 -15.43 10.60
C ARG A 163 -1.83 -14.71 11.08
N ARG A 164 -2.03 -13.56 11.74
CA ARG A 164 -0.96 -12.79 12.40
C ARG A 164 -1.48 -12.17 13.69
N ILE A 165 -0.71 -12.29 14.76
CA ILE A 165 -0.97 -11.59 16.02
C ILE A 165 0.01 -10.41 16.09
N SER A 166 -0.51 -9.20 16.28
CA SER A 166 0.28 -7.98 16.40
C SER A 166 -0.53 -6.88 17.08
N THR A 167 0.13 -5.90 17.67
CA THR A 167 -0.52 -4.65 18.07
C THR A 167 -0.85 -3.82 16.83
N ILE A 168 -1.84 -2.93 16.91
CA ILE A 168 -2.20 -2.07 15.77
C ILE A 168 -1.12 -1.02 15.52
N LEU A 169 -0.56 -0.48 16.60
CA LEU A 169 0.51 0.51 16.61
C LEU A 169 1.75 -0.12 17.25
N PHE A 170 2.92 0.17 16.70
CA PHE A 170 4.22 -0.17 17.29
C PHE A 170 5.31 0.75 16.77
N TYR A 171 6.45 0.75 17.44
CA TYR A 171 7.65 1.45 16.98
C TYR A 171 8.64 0.46 16.40
N GLU A 172 9.06 0.68 15.16
CA GLU A 172 10.11 -0.08 14.48
C GLU A 172 11.35 0.81 14.41
N ASP A 173 12.42 0.45 15.14
CA ASP A 173 13.62 1.28 15.30
C ASP A 173 13.34 2.74 15.72
N GLY A 174 12.31 2.93 16.56
CA GLY A 174 11.88 4.25 17.02
C GLY A 174 11.01 5.03 16.04
N VAL A 175 10.64 4.44 14.90
CA VAL A 175 9.75 5.03 13.89
C VAL A 175 8.32 4.49 14.09
N PRO A 176 7.28 5.36 14.09
CA PRO A 176 5.89 4.93 14.09
C PRO A 176 5.55 4.01 12.91
N SER A 177 4.98 2.83 13.23
CA SER A 177 4.62 1.79 12.28
C SER A 177 3.23 1.21 12.56
N PHE A 178 2.59 0.61 11.56
CA PHE A 178 1.25 0.04 11.69
C PHE A 178 1.24 -1.47 11.40
N ASN A 179 0.28 -2.17 12.02
CA ASN A 179 -0.27 -3.43 11.51
C ASN A 179 -1.79 -3.33 11.52
N TRP A 180 -2.38 -2.76 10.47
CA TRP A 180 -3.78 -2.38 10.48
C TRP A 180 -4.55 -2.70 9.19
N SER A 181 -5.68 -3.38 9.35
CA SER A 181 -6.78 -3.37 8.39
C SER A 181 -8.07 -3.76 9.10
N SER A 182 -9.07 -2.87 9.10
CA SER A 182 -10.37 -3.13 9.75
C SER A 182 -11.07 -4.38 9.20
N THR A 183 -10.85 -4.71 7.93
CA THR A 183 -11.44 -5.89 7.26
C THR A 183 -10.73 -7.20 7.60
N ARG A 184 -9.64 -7.16 8.37
CA ARG A 184 -8.83 -8.33 8.71
C ARG A 184 -8.84 -8.65 10.20
N VAL A 185 -9.48 -7.84 11.04
CA VAL A 185 -9.64 -8.13 12.47
C VAL A 185 -10.50 -9.39 12.61
N SER A 186 -9.94 -10.44 13.23
CA SER A 186 -10.66 -11.70 13.43
C SER A 186 -11.82 -11.54 14.40
N ALA A 187 -12.92 -12.24 14.14
CA ALA A 187 -14.04 -12.35 15.06
C ALA A 187 -13.73 -13.22 16.30
N GLU A 188 -12.60 -13.94 16.31
CA GLU A 188 -12.13 -14.72 17.47
C GLU A 188 -11.46 -13.85 18.54
N ASN A 189 -11.15 -12.58 18.24
CA ASN A 189 -10.65 -11.66 19.25
C ASN A 189 -11.68 -11.45 20.37
N PRO A 190 -11.24 -11.20 21.63
CA PRO A 190 -12.13 -10.81 22.70
C PRO A 190 -12.99 -9.59 22.32
N PRO A 191 -14.25 -9.49 22.80
CA PRO A 191 -15.16 -8.39 22.44
C PRO A 191 -14.58 -6.99 22.66
N GLU A 192 -13.81 -6.80 23.74
CA GLU A 192 -13.12 -5.55 24.06
C GLU A 192 -12.03 -5.18 23.04
N VAL A 193 -11.35 -6.17 22.47
CA VAL A 193 -10.33 -5.97 21.42
C VAL A 193 -11.01 -5.61 20.09
N VAL A 194 -12.13 -6.28 19.77
CA VAL A 194 -12.94 -5.95 18.59
C VAL A 194 -13.49 -4.51 18.69
N GLU A 195 -13.97 -4.11 19.87
CA GLU A 195 -14.45 -2.75 20.10
C GLU A 195 -13.32 -1.70 20.01
N MET A 196 -12.14 -1.98 20.57
CA MET A 196 -10.96 -1.14 20.42
C MET A 196 -10.59 -0.95 18.94
N ALA A 197 -10.53 -2.04 18.17
CA ALA A 197 -10.27 -1.97 16.73
C ALA A 197 -11.35 -1.17 15.98
N ARG A 198 -12.62 -1.34 16.35
CA ARG A 198 -13.74 -0.56 15.79
C ARG A 198 -13.59 0.94 16.09
N ARG A 199 -13.21 1.33 17.31
CA ARG A 199 -12.92 2.73 17.66
C ARG A 199 -11.79 3.31 16.82
N PHE A 200 -10.74 2.52 16.55
CA PHE A 200 -9.66 2.98 15.67
C PHE A 200 -10.10 3.10 14.20
N ALA A 201 -10.93 2.19 13.71
CA ALA A 201 -11.55 2.31 12.39
C ALA A 201 -12.39 3.59 12.28
N ASP A 202 -13.23 3.87 13.27
CA ASP A 202 -14.03 5.11 13.34
C ASP A 202 -13.15 6.35 13.37
N PHE A 203 -12.04 6.34 14.13
CA PHE A 203 -11.09 7.44 14.14
C PHE A 203 -10.49 7.67 12.74
N CYS A 204 -10.06 6.61 12.06
CA CYS A 204 -9.52 6.70 10.70
C CYS A 204 -10.54 7.30 9.73
N GLU A 205 -11.78 6.84 9.75
CA GLU A 205 -12.79 7.32 8.81
C GLU A 205 -13.30 8.73 9.17
N GLN A 206 -13.63 8.98 10.43
CA GLN A 206 -14.29 10.23 10.83
C GLN A 206 -13.31 11.38 11.07
N LYS A 207 -12.11 11.09 11.58
CA LYS A 207 -11.14 12.14 11.95
C LYS A 207 -10.08 12.33 10.88
N ILE A 208 -9.58 11.25 10.29
CA ILE A 208 -8.54 11.36 9.26
C ILE A 208 -9.17 11.63 7.89
N VAL A 209 -10.14 10.83 7.48
CA VAL A 209 -10.72 10.95 6.13
C VAL A 209 -11.74 12.09 6.07
N ASP A 210 -12.82 12.04 6.85
CA ASP A 210 -13.87 13.07 6.83
C ASP A 210 -13.37 14.42 7.36
N GLY A 211 -12.34 14.39 8.22
CA GLY A 211 -11.64 15.58 8.69
C GLY A 211 -10.73 16.23 7.65
N GLY A 212 -10.55 15.62 6.47
CA GLY A 212 -9.75 16.16 5.38
C GLY A 212 -8.24 16.06 5.56
N LEU A 213 -7.78 15.14 6.42
CA LEU A 213 -6.37 14.90 6.72
C LEU A 213 -5.76 13.80 5.84
N ALA A 214 -6.60 12.99 5.17
CA ALA A 214 -6.16 12.08 4.13
C ALA A 214 -6.04 12.80 2.77
N GLU A 215 -4.91 12.61 2.09
CA GLU A 215 -4.61 13.24 0.81
C GLU A 215 -4.94 12.30 -0.37
N PRO A 216 -5.61 12.80 -1.44
CA PRO A 216 -5.88 11.99 -2.62
C PRO A 216 -4.67 11.93 -3.57
N VAL A 217 -4.33 10.71 -3.99
CA VAL A 217 -3.38 10.43 -5.09
C VAL A 217 -4.17 9.90 -6.29
N LEU A 218 -4.38 10.77 -7.27
CA LEU A 218 -5.02 10.42 -8.53
C LEU A 218 -3.97 10.09 -9.60
N LEU A 219 -4.06 8.89 -10.17
CA LEU A 219 -3.16 8.40 -11.21
C LEU A 219 -3.84 8.42 -12.58
N LYS A 220 -3.19 9.05 -13.55
CA LYS A 220 -3.51 8.85 -14.97
C LYS A 220 -2.97 7.52 -15.45
N ARG A 221 -3.44 7.05 -16.61
CA ARG A 221 -2.86 5.88 -17.29
C ARG A 221 -1.34 6.02 -17.36
N GLY A 222 -0.62 4.94 -17.06
CA GLY A 222 0.83 4.88 -17.03
C GLY A 222 1.49 5.48 -15.80
N GLU A 223 0.79 6.30 -14.99
CA GLU A 223 1.35 6.82 -13.74
C GLU A 223 1.31 5.78 -12.62
N ALA A 224 2.19 5.95 -11.63
CA ALA A 224 2.31 5.06 -10.49
C ALA A 224 2.41 5.80 -9.16
N VAL A 225 2.18 5.08 -8.07
CA VAL A 225 2.47 5.53 -6.71
C VAL A 225 3.15 4.41 -5.95
N PHE A 226 4.26 4.71 -5.29
CA PHE A 226 4.99 3.83 -4.39
C PHE A 226 4.82 4.34 -2.96
N MET A 227 4.55 3.44 -2.03
CA MET A 227 4.25 3.78 -0.64
C MET A 227 4.96 2.84 0.33
N HIS A 228 5.56 3.43 1.35
CA HIS A 228 6.12 2.70 2.50
C HIS A 228 4.98 2.13 3.35
N ASN A 229 4.75 0.82 3.23
CA ASN A 229 3.52 0.14 3.67
C ASN A 229 3.24 0.33 5.15
N ARG A 230 4.26 0.20 6.01
CA ARG A 230 4.11 0.33 7.46
C ARG A 230 4.03 1.77 7.96
N HIS A 231 4.34 2.76 7.12
CA HIS A 231 4.40 4.18 7.51
C HIS A 231 3.30 5.03 6.88
N VAL A 232 2.49 4.46 6.00
CA VAL A 232 1.39 5.14 5.30
C VAL A 232 0.14 4.28 5.40
N LEU A 233 -0.91 4.85 5.99
CA LEU A 233 -2.25 4.28 5.84
C LEU A 233 -2.80 4.70 4.48
N HIS A 234 -3.33 3.75 3.73
CA HIS A 234 -3.90 4.01 2.41
C HIS A 234 -5.30 3.43 2.27
N GLY A 235 -6.06 3.97 1.32
CA GLY A 235 -7.40 3.52 1.01
C GLY A 235 -7.80 3.96 -0.39
N ARG A 236 -9.10 3.93 -0.68
CA ARG A 236 -9.62 4.31 -1.99
C ARG A 236 -10.98 4.99 -1.86
N ASN A 237 -11.17 6.09 -2.58
CA ASN A 237 -12.50 6.67 -2.74
C ASN A 237 -13.41 5.75 -3.58
N SER A 238 -14.71 5.82 -3.36
CA SER A 238 -15.67 5.18 -4.27
C SER A 238 -15.55 5.76 -5.67
N PHE A 239 -16.04 5.02 -6.67
CA PHE A 239 -15.92 5.43 -8.06
C PHE A 239 -17.05 4.94 -8.96
N PHE A 240 -17.12 5.55 -10.14
CA PHE A 240 -18.00 5.18 -11.23
C PHE A 240 -17.20 4.89 -12.51
N GLY A 241 -17.64 3.86 -13.24
CA GLY A 241 -17.01 3.37 -14.46
C GLY A 241 -15.91 2.34 -14.20
N GLU A 242 -15.23 1.96 -15.28
CA GLU A 242 -14.13 0.98 -15.25
C GLU A 242 -12.88 1.55 -14.58
N ARG A 243 -12.16 0.70 -13.83
CA ARG A 243 -10.89 1.06 -13.18
C ARG A 243 -10.00 -0.17 -13.16
N CYS A 244 -8.70 -0.01 -13.37
CA CYS A 244 -7.72 -1.07 -13.23
C CYS A 244 -6.36 -0.49 -12.79
N LEU A 245 -5.88 -0.96 -11.65
CA LEU A 245 -4.50 -0.77 -11.19
C LEU A 245 -3.80 -2.12 -11.16
N LEU A 246 -2.51 -2.14 -11.48
CA LEU A 246 -1.65 -3.30 -11.25
C LEU A 246 -0.75 -3.03 -10.06
N LYS A 247 -0.74 -3.97 -9.11
CA LYS A 247 -0.04 -3.88 -7.83
C LYS A 247 1.23 -4.71 -7.84
N GLY A 248 2.28 -4.15 -7.26
CA GLY A 248 3.50 -4.88 -6.91
C GLY A 248 3.95 -4.59 -5.47
N VAL A 249 4.79 -5.46 -4.91
CA VAL A 249 5.44 -5.28 -3.60
C VAL A 249 6.93 -5.59 -3.68
N LEU A 250 7.76 -4.79 -3.00
CA LEU A 250 9.21 -5.00 -2.94
C LEU A 250 9.78 -4.73 -1.56
N ARG A 251 10.88 -5.43 -1.24
CA ARG A 251 11.82 -5.04 -0.18
C ARG A 251 12.80 -4.04 -0.77
N PHE A 252 12.89 -2.85 -0.20
CA PHE A 252 13.63 -1.75 -0.79
C PHE A 252 15.13 -1.84 -0.45
N ALA A 253 15.98 -1.82 -1.47
CA ALA A 253 17.43 -1.97 -1.32
C ALA A 253 18.16 -0.81 -2.02
N PRO A 254 18.19 0.41 -1.46
CA PRO A 254 18.77 1.57 -2.14
C PRO A 254 20.26 1.41 -2.49
N ASP A 255 21.02 0.63 -1.69
CA ASP A 255 22.45 0.40 -1.92
C ASP A 255 22.73 -0.51 -3.13
N SER A 256 21.76 -1.34 -3.54
CA SER A 256 21.90 -2.18 -4.75
C SER A 256 21.81 -1.34 -6.03
N VAL A 257 21.04 -0.23 -6.00
CA VAL A 257 20.93 0.73 -7.10
C VAL A 257 22.28 1.40 -7.36
N ALA A 258 22.98 1.82 -6.29
CA ALA A 258 24.26 2.53 -6.38
C ALA A 258 25.43 1.65 -6.86
N SER A 259 25.33 0.32 -6.72
CA SER A 259 26.39 -0.63 -7.06
C SER A 259 26.28 -1.23 -8.47
N GLY A 260 25.24 -0.88 -9.24
CA GLY A 260 25.08 -1.31 -10.63
C GLY A 260 24.84 -2.81 -10.83
N SER A 261 24.41 -3.55 -9.79
CA SER A 261 24.25 -5.01 -9.84
C SER A 261 22.93 -5.47 -10.50
N ALA A 262 22.54 -4.87 -11.63
CA ALA A 262 21.22 -5.01 -12.24
C ALA A 262 20.98 -6.31 -13.05
N ASP A 263 21.96 -7.22 -13.17
CA ASP A 263 21.87 -8.39 -14.05
C ASP A 263 21.33 -9.66 -13.36
N ARG A 264 20.11 -9.60 -12.81
CA ARG A 264 19.35 -10.80 -12.44
C ARG A 264 17.88 -10.69 -12.82
N ILE A 265 17.60 -10.77 -14.13
CA ILE A 265 16.24 -10.98 -14.64
C ILE A 265 16.12 -12.45 -15.09
N PRO A 266 15.32 -13.30 -14.43
CA PRO A 266 14.78 -14.49 -15.07
C PRO A 266 13.76 -14.02 -16.11
N ALA A 267 14.13 -14.16 -17.39
CA ALA A 267 13.30 -13.81 -18.52
C ALA A 267 12.17 -14.83 -18.71
N GLU A 268 11.13 -14.81 -17.88
CA GLU A 268 9.88 -15.56 -18.13
C GLU A 268 8.79 -15.13 -17.14
N SER A 269 8.08 -14.03 -17.44
CA SER A 269 6.74 -13.71 -16.87
C SER A 269 6.12 -12.41 -17.40
N ALA A 270 6.72 -11.75 -18.40
CA ALA A 270 6.07 -10.62 -19.10
C ALA A 270 5.13 -11.13 -20.20
N ARG A 271 3.94 -11.62 -19.83
CA ARG A 271 2.75 -11.72 -20.69
C ARG A 271 1.48 -11.50 -19.88
#